data_AF-A0A357Z4K0-F1
#
_entry.id   AF-A0A357Z4K0-F1
#
_cell.length_a   1.000
_cell.length_b   1.000
_cell.length_c   1.000
_cell.angle_alpha   90.00
_cell.angle_beta   90.00
_cell.angle_gamma   90.00
#
_symmetry.space_group_name_H-M   'P 1'
#
loop_
_entity.id
_entity.type
_entity.pdbx_description
1 polymer ?
#
loop_
_entity_poly.entity_id
_entity_poly.type
_entity_poly.pdbx_seq_one_letter_code
_entity_poly.pdbx_strand_id
1 'polypeptide(L)' 'MSQDNLIKLECSECHRINYHTYRNKKKVKNRLETSKHCEWCG' A
#
# COMPACT_ATOMS: atom_id res chain seq x y z
N MET A 1 -20.51 -4.80 -3.44
CA MET A 1 -19.16 -5.19 -3.89
C MET A 1 -18.17 -4.82 -2.80
N SER A 2 -17.66 -5.78 -2.05
CA SER A 2 -16.78 -5.53 -0.91
C SER A 2 -15.33 -5.31 -1.37
N GLN A 3 -14.70 -4.21 -0.94
CA GLN A 3 -13.30 -3.90 -1.27
C GLN A 3 -12.33 -4.63 -0.33
N ASP A 4 -12.57 -5.91 -0.05
CA ASP A 4 -11.90 -6.64 1.03
C ASP A 4 -10.39 -6.80 0.82
N ASN A 5 -9.94 -6.72 -0.43
CA ASN A 5 -8.53 -6.87 -0.80
C ASN A 5 -7.84 -5.53 -1.06
N LEU A 6 -8.58 -4.41 -1.10
CA LEU A 6 -7.97 -3.10 -1.36
C LEU A 6 -7.16 -2.66 -0.14
N ILE A 7 -5.93 -2.27 -0.39
CA ILE A 7 -5.02 -1.69 0.59
C ILE A 7 -4.46 -0.38 0.10
N LYS A 8 -4.14 0.48 1.05
CA LYS A 8 -3.46 1.75 0.85
C LYS A 8 -2.00 1.55 1.20
N LEU A 9 -1.10 2.04 0.36
CA LEU A 9 0.31 2.14 0.65
C LEU A 9 0.60 3.55 1.16
N GLU A 10 1.33 3.61 2.25
CA GLU A 10 1.76 4.83 2.92
C GLU A 10 3.26 4.96 2.74
N CYS A 11 3.72 6.16 2.36
CA CYS A 11 5.15 6.46 2.31
C CYS A 11 5.70 6.62 3.73
N SER A 12 6.85 6.01 4.03
CA SER A 12 7.50 6.08 5.35
C SER A 12 8.11 7.45 5.68
N GLU A 13 8.29 8.33 4.68
CA GLU A 13 8.93 9.63 4.87
C GLU A 13 7.90 10.75 5.07
N CYS A 14 6.96 10.88 4.14
CA CYS A 14 5.94 11.92 4.20
C CYS A 14 4.61 11.47 4.81
N HIS A 15 4.46 10.19 5.17
CA HIS A 15 3.23 9.59 5.72
C HIS A 15 1.98 9.81 4.85
N ARG A 16 2.17 10.13 3.57
CA ARG A 16 1.09 10.30 2.61
C ARG A 16 0.73 8.95 2.00
N ILE A 17 -0.57 8.78 1.77
CA ILE A 17 -1.09 7.67 1.00
C ILE A 17 -0.86 8.00 -0.47
N ASN A 18 0.00 7.25 -1.15
CA ASN A 18 0.39 7.48 -2.53
C ASN A 18 -0.23 6.46 -3.50
N TYR A 19 -0.34 5.19 -3.07
CA TYR A 19 -0.81 4.12 -3.95
C TYR A 19 -1.93 3.31 -3.32
N HIS A 20 -2.82 2.85 -4.19
CA HIS A 20 -3.84 1.86 -3.88
C HIS A 20 -3.49 0.57 -4.61
N THR A 21 -3.40 -0.53 -3.86
CA THR A 21 -3.10 -1.84 -4.43
C THR A 21 -4.06 -2.87 -3.87
N TYR A 22 -4.09 -4.05 -4.47
CA TYR A 22 -4.86 -5.17 -3.96
C TYR A 22 -3.91 -6.19 -3.37
N ARG A 23 -4.14 -6.59 -2.12
CA ARG A 23 -3.47 -7.76 -1.53
C ARG A 23 -4.47 -8.87 -1.30
N ASN A 24 -4.07 -10.10 -1.59
CA ASN A 24 -4.83 -11.27 -1.21
C ASN A 24 -4.52 -11.62 0.25
N LYS A 25 -5.42 -11.24 1.17
CA LYS A 25 -5.26 -11.48 2.62
C LYS A 25 -5.11 -12.98 2.99
N LYS A 26 -5.58 -13.91 2.15
CA LYS A 26 -5.47 -15.36 2.42
C LYS A 26 -4.06 -15.89 2.13
N LYS A 27 -3.40 -15.36 1.10
CA LYS A 27 -2.05 -15.78 0.67
C LYS A 27 -0.96 -14.96 1.35
N VAL A 28 -1.14 -13.65 1.44
CA VAL A 28 -0.17 -12.72 2.01
C VAL A 28 -0.67 -12.32 3.40
N LYS A 29 -0.15 -13.01 4.42
CA LYS A 29 -0.46 -12.74 5.84
C LYS A 29 0.32 -11.55 6.41
N ASN A 30 1.49 -11.26 5.82
CA ASN A 30 2.38 -10.20 6.29
C ASN A 30 1.94 -8.83 5.76
N ARG A 31 2.41 -7.76 6.41
CA ARG A 31 2.25 -6.40 5.90
C ARG A 31 3.00 -6.29 4.57
N LEU A 32 2.36 -5.65 3.58
CA LEU A 32 2.98 -5.43 2.28
C LEU A 32 3.87 -4.19 2.40
N GLU A 33 5.18 -4.39 2.31
CA GLU A 33 6.20 -3.34 2.38
C GLU A 33 6.96 -3.33 1.05
N THR A 34 7.00 -2.17 0.38
CA THR A 34 7.50 -2.05 -0.99
C THR A 34 8.17 -0.69 -1.16
N SER A 35 9.42 -0.68 -1.60
CA SER A 35 10.20 0.54 -1.89
C SER A 35 9.81 1.11 -3.25
N LYS A 36 8.66 1.80 -3.29
CA LYS A 36 8.17 2.53 -4.47
C LYS A 36 8.62 3.98 -4.40
N HIS A 37 8.85 4.57 -5.57
CA HIS A 37 9.04 6.01 -5.69
C HIS A 37 7.81 6.75 -5.14
N CYS A 38 8.02 7.81 -4.36
CA CYS A 38 6.97 8.67 -3.85
C CYS A 38 7.02 10.00 -4.58
N GLU A 39 5.97 10.32 -5.33
CA GLU A 39 5.86 11.58 -6.11
C GLU A 39 5.93 12.84 -5.24
N TRP A 40 5.68 12.72 -3.93
CA TRP A 40 5.69 13.84 -2.99
C TRP A 40 7.03 14.10 -2.32
N CYS A 41 7.92 13.10 -2.29
CA CYS A 41 9.26 13.22 -1.70
C CYS A 41 10.32 13.59 -2.75
N GLY A 42 9.89 13.86 -4.00
CA GLY A 42 10.76 14.26 -5.11
C GLY A 42 11.50 15.56 -4.83
#